data_AF-A0A7V5HHJ3-F1
#
_entry.id   AF-A0A7V5HHJ3-F1
#
_cell.length_a   1.000
_cell.length_b   1.000
_cell.length_c   1.000
_cell.angle_alpha   90.00
_cell.angle_beta   90.00
_cell.angle_gamma   90.00
#
_symmetry.space_group_name_H-M   'P 1'
#
loop_
_entity.id
_entity.type
_entity.pdbx_description
1 polymer ?
#
loop_
_entity_poly.entity_id
_entity_poly.type
_entity_poly.pdbx_seq_one_letter_code
_entity_poly.pdbx_strand_id
1 'polypeptide(L)'
;MLRTLWVLLCIGLGIFLGKIAPSVALKLDSFSVYNVSIPIAICLFFMMYPIMVKIDFAEVVRAAKTPKPVAMTLFINWAIKPFTMYLIASFFLGVVFRKFLPGMEIIKTGQEVELWRSYISGAILLGIAPCTAMVLMWSYLAKGNWSNQKPFPVTIPPQYPRRRADKDKRKF
;
A
#
# COMPACT_ATOMS: atom_id res chain seq x y z
N MET A 1 -7.20 21.31 1.48
CA MET A 1 -8.26 20.72 0.63
C MET A 1 -7.96 20.73 -0.86
N LEU A 2 -7.24 21.72 -1.42
CA LEU A 2 -6.99 21.76 -2.87
C LEU A 2 -6.23 20.51 -3.41
N ARG A 3 -5.27 19.97 -2.64
CA ARG A 3 -4.53 18.75 -3.01
C ARG A 3 -5.36 17.47 -2.99
N THR A 4 -6.32 17.34 -2.06
CA THR A 4 -7.17 16.14 -1.98
C THR A 4 -8.19 16.12 -3.12
N LEU A 5 -8.71 17.29 -3.51
CA LEU A 5 -9.58 17.42 -4.68
C LEU A 5 -8.83 17.07 -5.98
N TRP A 6 -7.59 17.53 -6.12
CA TRP A 6 -6.76 17.21 -7.27
C TRP A 6 -6.44 15.70 -7.36
N VAL A 7 -6.14 15.05 -6.23
CA VAL A 7 -5.91 13.59 -6.19
C VAL A 7 -7.17 12.83 -6.62
N LEU A 8 -8.34 13.26 -6.15
CA LEU A 8 -9.61 12.62 -6.48
C LEU A 8 -9.94 12.80 -7.98
N LEU A 9 -9.64 13.98 -8.53
CA LEU A 9 -9.76 14.26 -9.95
C LEU A 9 -8.80 13.40 -10.77
N CYS A 10 -7.52 13.26 -10.37
CA CYS A 10 -6.57 12.38 -11.04
C CYS A 10 -6.99 10.90 -11.02
N ILE A 11 -7.57 10.42 -9.92
CA ILE A 11 -8.11 9.05 -9.84
C ILE A 11 -9.27 8.89 -10.84
N GLY A 12 -10.23 9.81 -10.84
CA GLY A 12 -11.37 9.78 -11.76
C GLY A 12 -10.95 9.85 -13.22
N LEU A 13 -10.03 10.77 -13.55
CA LEU A 13 -9.50 10.93 -14.90
C LEU A 13 -8.73 9.69 -15.35
N GLY A 14 -7.93 9.09 -14.46
CA GLY A 14 -7.19 7.85 -14.73
C GLY A 14 -8.10 6.65 -15.03
N ILE A 15 -9.18 6.48 -14.26
CA ILE A 15 -10.17 5.42 -14.51
C ILE A 15 -10.88 5.66 -15.85
N PHE A 16 -11.26 6.91 -16.13
CA PHE A 16 -11.93 7.27 -17.38
C PHE A 16 -11.05 7.01 -18.60
N LEU A 17 -9.79 7.45 -18.57
CA LEU A 17 -8.77 7.19 -19.60
C LEU A 17 -8.49 5.70 -19.78
N GLY A 18 -8.42 4.93 -18.69
CA GLY A 18 -8.25 3.48 -18.73
C GLY A 18 -9.42 2.75 -19.40
N LYS A 19 -10.64 3.29 -19.29
CA LYS A 19 -11.84 2.69 -19.89
C LYS A 19 -11.97 2.97 -21.39
N ILE A 20 -11.51 4.13 -21.87
CA ILE A 20 -11.60 4.54 -23.29
C ILE A 20 -10.44 4.02 -24.16
N ALA A 21 -9.30 3.67 -23.55
CA ALA A 21 -8.11 3.21 -24.27
C ALA A 21 -7.68 1.77 -23.88
N PRO A 22 -8.56 0.75 -23.96
CA PRO A 22 -8.19 -0.65 -23.67
C PRO A 22 -7.14 -1.19 -24.64
N SER A 23 -7.04 -0.62 -25.84
CA SER A 23 -6.02 -0.94 -26.85
C SER A 23 -4.60 -0.58 -26.42
N VAL A 24 -4.42 0.40 -25.54
CA VAL A 24 -3.12 0.74 -24.96
C VAL A 24 -2.70 -0.35 -23.97
N ALA A 25 -3.61 -0.82 -23.12
CA ALA A 25 -3.35 -1.93 -22.20
C ALA A 25 -2.96 -3.22 -22.94
N LEU A 26 -3.67 -3.56 -24.04
CA LEU A 26 -3.36 -4.72 -24.88
C LEU A 26 -1.99 -4.60 -25.59
N LYS A 27 -1.63 -3.40 -26.06
CA LYS A 27 -0.29 -3.16 -26.63
C LYS A 27 0.81 -3.27 -25.58
N LEU A 28 0.62 -2.72 -24.39
CA LEU A 28 1.56 -2.91 -23.29
C LEU A 28 1.67 -4.39 -22.86
N ASP A 29 0.59 -5.16 -23.00
CA ASP A 29 0.60 -6.58 -22.69
C ASP A 29 1.29 -7.43 -23.77
N SER A 30 1.24 -7.00 -25.03
CA SER A 30 2.00 -7.63 -26.13
C SER A 30 3.52 -7.51 -25.97
N PHE A 31 3.99 -6.53 -25.18
CA PHE A 31 5.39 -6.40 -24.75
C PHE A 31 5.70 -7.20 -23.46
N SER A 32 4.87 -8.18 -23.10
CA SER A 32 5.09 -9.08 -21.97
C SER A 32 5.97 -10.27 -22.36
N VAL A 33 6.90 -10.61 -21.49
CA VAL A 33 7.70 -11.84 -21.54
C VAL A 33 7.42 -12.59 -20.23
N TYR A 34 6.98 -13.85 -20.31
CA TYR A 34 6.61 -14.69 -19.16
C TYR A 34 5.59 -14.08 -18.18
N ASN A 35 4.48 -13.53 -18.67
CA ASN A 35 3.35 -12.98 -17.90
C ASN A 35 3.59 -11.64 -17.17
N VAL A 36 4.80 -11.07 -17.24
CA VAL A 36 5.13 -9.74 -16.68
C VAL A 36 5.33 -8.74 -17.80
N SER A 37 4.62 -7.61 -17.78
CA SER A 37 4.79 -6.54 -18.77
C SER A 37 6.05 -5.74 -18.45
N ILE A 38 7.03 -5.73 -19.36
CA ILE A 38 8.32 -5.02 -19.17
C ILE A 38 8.12 -3.54 -18.81
N PRO A 39 7.21 -2.77 -19.46
CA PRO A 39 6.99 -1.37 -19.10
C PRO A 39 6.46 -1.18 -17.68
N ILE A 40 5.56 -2.07 -17.22
CA ILE A 40 4.99 -2.02 -15.87
C ILE A 40 6.08 -2.32 -14.84
N ALA A 41 6.91 -3.32 -15.10
CA ALA A 41 8.03 -3.67 -14.22
C ALA A 41 9.03 -2.51 -14.05
N ILE A 42 9.41 -1.85 -15.15
CA ILE A 42 10.28 -0.66 -15.10
C ILE A 42 9.63 0.47 -14.31
N CYS A 43 8.35 0.74 -14.56
CA CYS A 43 7.61 1.80 -13.86
C CYS A 43 7.53 1.53 -12.34
N LEU A 44 7.20 0.30 -11.95
CA LEU A 44 7.19 -0.12 -10.54
C LEU A 44 8.58 -0.05 -9.91
N PHE A 45 9.64 -0.43 -10.64
CA PHE A 45 11.02 -0.31 -10.19
C PHE A 45 11.39 1.14 -9.90
N PHE A 46 11.08 2.06 -10.82
CA PHE A 46 11.32 3.50 -10.63
C PHE A 46 10.51 4.10 -9.49
N MET A 47 9.32 3.57 -9.18
CA MET A 47 8.54 4.00 -8.01
C MET A 47 9.08 3.43 -6.69
N MET A 48 9.67 2.23 -6.70
CA MET A 48 10.25 1.59 -5.52
C MET A 48 11.64 2.15 -5.17
N TYR A 49 12.45 2.45 -6.19
CA TYR A 49 13.79 3.02 -6.05
C TYR A 49 13.88 4.25 -5.11
N PRO A 50 13.03 5.30 -5.23
CA PRO A 50 13.11 6.49 -4.38
C PRO A 50 12.78 6.20 -2.91
N ILE A 51 12.06 5.12 -2.62
CA ILE A 51 11.81 4.69 -1.24
C ILE A 51 13.04 3.98 -0.70
N MET A 52 13.65 3.09 -1.50
CA MET A 52 14.84 2.33 -1.12
C MET A 52 16.04 3.24 -0.80
N VAL A 53 16.30 4.26 -1.62
CA VAL A 53 17.42 5.20 -1.43
C VAL A 53 17.22 6.13 -0.22
N LYS A 54 15.98 6.31 0.24
CA LYS A 54 15.65 7.15 1.42
C LYS A 54 15.79 6.42 2.76
N ILE A 55 16.10 5.13 2.76
CA ILE A 55 16.25 4.33 3.98
C ILE A 55 17.65 4.53 4.57
N ASP A 56 17.69 5.01 5.81
CA ASP A 56 18.94 5.16 6.57
C ASP A 56 19.26 3.85 7.32
N PHE A 57 20.43 3.27 7.04
CA PHE A 57 20.91 2.04 7.67
C PHE A 57 21.07 2.17 9.19
N ALA A 58 21.37 3.36 9.72
CA ALA A 58 21.49 3.58 11.16
C ALA A 58 20.11 3.45 11.86
N GLU A 59 19.03 3.85 11.19
CA GLU A 59 17.67 3.69 11.70
C GLU A 59 17.21 2.23 11.63
N VAL A 60 17.60 1.48 10.58
CA VAL A 60 17.34 0.02 10.48
C VAL A 60 17.97 -0.72 11.66
N VAL A 61 19.24 -0.41 11.99
CA VAL A 61 19.95 -1.03 13.12
C VAL A 61 19.31 -0.65 14.46
N ARG A 62 18.82 0.59 14.62
CA ARG A 62 18.09 0.99 15.84
C ARG A 62 16.73 0.31 15.97
N ALA A 63 16.01 0.11 14.88
CA ALA A 63 14.75 -0.63 14.88
C ALA A 63 14.99 -2.10 15.28
N ALA A 64 16.08 -2.71 14.81
CA ALA A 64 16.47 -4.07 15.20
C ALA A 64 16.79 -4.19 16.71
N LYS A 65 17.35 -3.14 17.33
CA LYS A 65 17.64 -3.10 18.78
C LYS A 65 16.39 -2.96 19.66
N THR A 66 15.21 -2.70 19.09
CA THR A 66 13.95 -2.55 19.84
C THR A 66 12.86 -3.49 19.30
N PRO A 67 12.95 -4.81 19.60
CA PRO A 67 12.12 -5.82 18.93
C PRO A 67 10.65 -5.81 19.37
N LYS A 68 10.35 -5.36 20.59
CA LYS A 68 8.97 -5.41 21.16
C LYS A 68 7.91 -4.72 20.26
N PRO A 69 8.09 -3.46 19.81
CA PRO A 69 7.13 -2.82 18.91
C PRO A 69 7.13 -3.41 17.48
N VAL A 70 8.29 -3.82 16.97
CA VAL A 70 8.42 -4.39 15.62
C VAL A 70 7.75 -5.76 15.54
N ALA A 71 7.96 -6.62 16.54
CA ALA A 71 7.36 -7.94 16.62
C ALA A 71 5.82 -7.88 16.77
N MET A 72 5.31 -6.95 17.60
CA MET A 72 3.87 -6.73 17.72
C MET A 72 3.25 -6.33 16.38
N THR A 73 3.90 -5.41 15.66
CA THR A 73 3.43 -4.94 14.35
C THR A 73 3.49 -6.06 13.31
N LEU A 74 4.57 -6.84 13.30
CA LEU A 74 4.75 -7.98 12.40
C LEU A 74 3.69 -9.05 12.67
N PHE A 75 3.44 -9.39 13.94
CA PHE A 75 2.41 -10.34 14.33
C PHE A 75 1.02 -9.90 13.86
N ILE A 76 0.65 -8.64 14.08
CA ILE A 76 -0.63 -8.11 13.61
C ILE A 76 -0.70 -8.13 12.07
N ASN A 77 0.35 -7.70 11.38
CA ASN A 77 0.37 -7.60 9.92
C ASN A 77 0.35 -8.97 9.23
N TRP A 78 0.94 -10.00 9.83
CA TRP A 78 1.05 -11.32 9.22
C TRP A 78 0.05 -12.36 9.75
N ALA A 79 -0.41 -12.24 11.00
CA ALA A 79 -1.34 -13.21 11.60
C ALA A 79 -2.77 -12.69 11.72
N ILE A 80 -3.00 -11.39 11.84
CA ILE A 80 -4.37 -10.86 11.99
C ILE A 80 -4.89 -10.36 10.65
N LYS A 81 -4.08 -9.58 9.94
CA LYS A 81 -4.49 -8.91 8.70
C LYS A 81 -4.89 -9.86 7.56
N PRO A 82 -4.12 -10.90 7.18
CA PRO A 82 -4.50 -11.78 6.07
C PRO A 82 -5.71 -12.65 6.40
N PHE A 83 -5.85 -13.11 7.64
CA PHE A 83 -7.00 -13.92 8.06
C PHE A 83 -8.28 -13.10 8.13
N THR A 84 -8.20 -11.89 8.68
CA THR A 84 -9.33 -10.94 8.68
C THR A 84 -9.74 -10.59 7.25
N MET A 85 -8.76 -10.36 6.37
CA MET A 85 -9.04 -10.05 4.96
C MET A 85 -9.65 -11.25 4.22
N TYR A 86 -9.16 -12.46 4.47
CA TYR A 86 -9.73 -13.69 3.91
C TYR A 86 -11.18 -13.91 4.39
N LEU A 87 -11.46 -13.75 5.68
CA LEU A 87 -12.81 -13.90 6.23
C LEU A 87 -13.79 -12.89 5.62
N ILE A 88 -13.41 -11.61 5.56
CA ILE A 88 -14.26 -10.57 4.99
C ILE A 88 -14.44 -10.79 3.48
N ALA A 89 -13.36 -11.05 2.74
CA ALA A 89 -13.42 -11.26 1.30
C ALA A 89 -14.22 -12.50 0.93
N SER A 90 -14.04 -13.63 1.63
CA SER A 90 -14.81 -14.86 1.40
C SER A 90 -16.28 -14.72 1.78
N PHE A 91 -16.60 -14.01 2.86
CA PHE A 91 -17.99 -13.74 3.23
C PHE A 91 -18.69 -12.84 2.20
N PHE A 92 -18.07 -11.70 1.84
CA PHE A 92 -18.68 -10.78 0.87
C PHE A 92 -18.71 -11.36 -0.55
N LEU A 93 -17.57 -11.80 -1.09
CA LEU A 93 -17.47 -12.25 -2.49
C LEU A 93 -17.98 -13.68 -2.69
N GLY A 94 -17.87 -14.55 -1.67
CA GLY A 94 -18.31 -15.94 -1.74
C GLY A 94 -19.77 -16.17 -1.37
N VAL A 95 -20.35 -15.38 -0.46
CA VAL A 95 -21.74 -15.55 0.00
C VAL A 95 -22.69 -14.48 -0.54
N VAL A 96 -22.33 -13.19 -0.41
CA VAL A 96 -23.23 -12.07 -0.73
C VAL A 96 -23.22 -11.71 -2.23
N PHE A 97 -22.03 -11.58 -2.81
CA PHE A 97 -21.86 -11.08 -4.19
C PHE A 97 -21.71 -12.19 -5.24
N ARG A 98 -21.83 -13.47 -4.87
CA ARG A 98 -21.74 -14.61 -5.79
C ARG A 98 -22.72 -14.51 -6.97
N LYS A 99 -23.89 -13.91 -6.75
CA LYS A 99 -24.92 -13.68 -7.80
C LYS A 99 -24.67 -12.44 -8.67
N PHE A 100 -23.91 -11.46 -8.16
CA PHE A 100 -23.62 -10.19 -8.86
C PHE A 100 -22.36 -10.25 -9.72
N LEU A 101 -21.53 -11.29 -9.56
CA LEU A 101 -20.29 -11.51 -10.32
C LEU A 101 -20.36 -12.81 -11.16
N PRO A 102 -21.27 -12.90 -12.17
CA PRO A 102 -21.21 -14.00 -13.13
C PRO A 102 -20.06 -13.76 -14.11
N GLY A 103 -19.06 -14.63 -14.12
CA GLY A 103 -17.96 -14.56 -15.07
C GLY A 103 -16.90 -15.62 -14.81
N MET A 104 -16.30 -16.10 -15.89
CA MET A 104 -15.07 -16.88 -15.85
C MET A 104 -13.95 -15.94 -16.31
N GLU A 105 -12.88 -15.85 -15.53
CA GLU A 105 -11.67 -15.13 -15.94
C GLU A 105 -10.70 -16.14 -16.54
N ILE A 106 -10.21 -15.83 -17.73
CA ILE A 106 -9.11 -16.58 -18.34
C ILE A 106 -7.83 -15.96 -17.81
N ILE A 107 -7.14 -16.66 -16.91
CA ILE A 107 -5.79 -16.25 -16.50
C ILE A 107 -4.88 -16.40 -17.71
N LYS A 108 -3.86 -15.56 -17.84
CA LYS A 108 -2.84 -15.65 -18.93
C LYS A 108 -2.17 -17.03 -19.08
N THR A 109 -2.29 -17.89 -18.06
CA THR A 109 -1.85 -19.30 -18.05
C THR A 109 -2.84 -20.28 -18.71
N GLY A 110 -3.97 -19.79 -19.26
CA GLY A 110 -4.98 -20.60 -19.95
C GLY A 110 -5.93 -21.37 -19.03
N GLN A 111 -5.87 -21.16 -17.70
CA GLN A 111 -6.82 -21.73 -16.76
C GLN A 111 -8.05 -20.84 -16.61
N GLU A 112 -9.23 -21.43 -16.80
CA GLU A 112 -10.50 -20.80 -16.48
C GLU A 112 -10.73 -20.88 -14.97
N VAL A 113 -10.79 -19.71 -14.33
CA VAL A 113 -11.13 -19.61 -12.90
C VAL A 113 -12.38 -18.77 -12.73
N GLU A 114 -13.20 -19.12 -11.75
CA GLU A 114 -14.37 -18.32 -11.41
C GLU A 114 -13.92 -16.93 -10.92
N LEU A 115 -14.53 -15.87 -11.46
CA LEU A 115 -14.12 -14.48 -11.26
C LEU A 115 -14.04 -14.08 -9.77
N TRP A 116 -14.93 -14.61 -8.94
CA TRP A 116 -14.93 -14.36 -7.50
C TRP A 116 -13.66 -14.89 -6.80
N ARG A 117 -13.06 -15.99 -7.28
CA ARG A 117 -11.81 -16.53 -6.72
C ARG A 117 -10.63 -15.63 -7.06
N SER A 118 -10.55 -15.12 -8.29
CA SER A 118 -9.55 -14.13 -8.69
C SER A 118 -9.66 -12.84 -7.88
N TYR A 119 -10.89 -12.37 -7.61
CA TYR A 119 -11.07 -11.17 -6.78
C TYR A 119 -10.71 -11.41 -5.31
N ILE A 120 -11.00 -12.59 -4.75
CA ILE A 120 -10.57 -12.93 -3.40
C ILE A 120 -9.03 -12.98 -3.32
N SER A 121 -8.36 -13.62 -4.28
CA SER A 121 -6.90 -13.67 -4.28
C SER A 121 -6.28 -12.27 -4.40
N GLY A 122 -6.81 -11.43 -5.29
CA GLY A 122 -6.41 -10.02 -5.40
C GLY A 122 -6.63 -9.23 -4.11
N ALA A 123 -7.77 -9.41 -3.45
CA ALA A 123 -8.08 -8.75 -2.18
C ALA A 123 -7.13 -9.16 -1.06
N ILE A 124 -6.74 -10.44 -1.00
CA ILE A 124 -5.77 -10.94 -0.03
C ILE A 124 -4.38 -10.37 -0.31
N LEU A 125 -3.93 -10.34 -1.57
CA LEU A 125 -2.64 -9.78 -1.97
C LEU A 125 -2.53 -8.29 -1.61
N LEU A 126 -3.58 -7.51 -1.87
CA LEU A 126 -3.67 -6.11 -1.45
C LEU A 126 -3.69 -5.96 0.08
N GLY A 127 -4.36 -6.88 0.78
CA GLY A 127 -4.41 -6.93 2.23
C GLY A 127 -3.06 -7.19 2.89
N ILE A 128 -2.19 -8.01 2.28
CA ILE A 128 -0.87 -8.34 2.84
C ILE A 128 0.14 -7.19 2.60
N ALA A 129 -0.05 -6.40 1.55
CA ALA A 129 0.85 -5.31 1.21
C ALA A 129 0.98 -4.29 2.37
N PRO A 130 2.21 -3.97 2.83
CA PRO A 130 2.43 -2.96 3.85
C PRO A 130 2.27 -1.54 3.27
N CYS A 131 1.31 -0.78 3.79
CA CYS A 131 1.00 0.58 3.31
C CYS A 131 1.76 1.68 4.09
N THR A 132 3.09 1.58 4.14
CA THR A 132 3.97 2.43 4.97
C THR A 132 3.75 3.93 4.76
N ALA A 133 3.63 4.40 3.52
CA ALA A 133 3.42 5.81 3.20
C ALA A 133 2.08 6.35 3.75
N MET A 134 1.02 5.54 3.69
CA MET A 134 -0.31 5.95 4.12
C MET A 134 -0.36 6.05 5.65
N VAL A 135 0.18 5.06 6.36
CA VAL A 135 0.21 5.05 7.84
C VAL A 135 1.02 6.23 8.39
N LEU A 136 2.14 6.58 7.74
CA LEU A 136 2.93 7.76 8.13
C LEU A 136 2.14 9.06 7.97
N MET A 137 1.35 9.20 6.90
CA MET A 137 0.54 10.38 6.68
C MET A 137 -0.61 10.51 7.70
N TRP A 138 -1.29 9.41 8.04
CA TRP A 138 -2.32 9.42 9.09
C TRP A 138 -1.72 9.72 10.47
N SER A 139 -0.55 9.17 10.76
CA SER A 139 0.17 9.46 12.02
C SER A 139 0.55 10.95 12.10
N TYR A 140 0.95 11.55 10.98
CA TYR A 140 1.22 12.98 10.88
C TYR A 140 -0.03 13.83 11.12
N LEU A 141 -1.15 13.47 10.48
CA LEU A 141 -2.43 14.18 10.64
C LEU A 141 -3.00 14.05 12.06
N ALA A 142 -2.83 12.89 12.69
CA ALA A 142 -3.31 12.61 14.04
C ALA A 142 -2.47 13.27 15.15
N LYS A 143 -1.42 14.04 14.81
CA LYS A 143 -0.44 14.60 15.77
C LYS A 143 0.07 13.53 16.76
N GLY A 144 0.29 12.31 16.28
CA GLY A 144 0.72 11.19 17.12
C GLY A 144 2.05 11.48 17.84
N ASN A 145 2.26 10.84 18.99
CA ASN A 145 3.48 11.01 19.80
C ASN A 145 4.73 10.49 19.05
N TRP A 146 5.32 11.37 18.24
CA TRP A 146 6.46 11.07 17.36
C TRP A 146 7.73 10.68 18.11
N SER A 147 7.82 11.00 19.41
CA SER A 147 9.01 10.71 20.22
C SER A 147 9.21 9.21 20.49
N ASN A 148 8.12 8.44 20.59
CA ASN A 148 8.14 7.00 20.89
C ASN A 148 7.84 6.13 19.65
N GLN A 149 7.45 6.75 18.53
CA GLN A 149 7.05 6.06 17.31
C GLN A 149 8.20 6.07 16.29
N LYS A 150 9.26 5.31 16.60
CA LYS A 150 10.36 5.04 15.65
C LYS A 150 10.40 3.59 15.17
N PRO A 151 9.32 3.01 14.61
CA PRO A 151 9.41 1.67 14.01
C PRO A 151 9.85 1.70 12.54
N PHE A 152 10.04 2.85 11.89
CA PHE A 152 10.30 2.90 10.44
C PHE A 152 11.45 3.84 10.03
N PRO A 153 12.36 3.41 9.13
CA PRO A 153 13.58 4.13 8.76
C PRO A 153 13.31 5.15 7.65
N VAL A 154 12.33 6.05 7.84
CA VAL A 154 12.14 7.18 6.92
C VAL A 154 12.57 8.43 7.65
N THR A 155 13.71 8.96 7.22
CA THR A 155 14.24 10.25 7.66
C THR A 155 13.34 11.34 7.08
N ILE A 156 12.28 11.69 7.80
CA ILE A 156 11.50 12.88 7.47
C ILE A 156 12.37 14.07 7.85
N PRO A 157 12.66 15.02 6.93
CA PRO A 157 13.43 16.20 7.29
C PRO A 157 12.75 16.91 8.47
N PRO A 158 13.51 17.46 9.42
CA PRO A 158 12.94 18.14 10.58
C PRO A 158 12.12 19.35 10.11
N GLN A 159 10.80 19.18 10.05
CA GLN A 159 9.86 20.19 9.56
C GLN A 159 9.43 21.19 10.65
N TYR A 160 9.98 21.09 11.86
CA TYR A 160 9.73 22.05 12.92
C TYR A 160 11.03 22.80 13.29
N PRO A 161 11.09 24.14 13.19
CA PRO A 161 12.13 24.88 13.85
C PRO A 161 11.95 24.68 15.36
N ARG A 162 12.84 23.89 16.01
CA ARG A 162 12.91 23.70 17.46
C ARG A 162 13.07 25.05 18.18
N ARG A 163 12.01 25.84 18.36
CA ARG A 163 12.15 27.12 19.06
C ARG A 163 11.04 27.47 20.04
N ARG A 164 10.00 26.64 20.23
CA ARG A 164 8.86 27.01 21.10
C ARG A 164 8.46 26.02 22.20
N ALA A 165 8.86 24.75 22.14
CA ALA A 165 8.47 23.75 23.16
C ALA A 165 9.40 23.69 24.40
N ASP A 166 10.56 24.34 24.38
CA ASP A 166 11.53 24.29 25.50
C ASP A 166 11.35 25.44 26.53
N LYS A 167 10.49 26.42 26.25
CA LYS A 167 10.21 27.50 27.21
C LYS A 167 9.15 27.16 28.25
N ASP A 168 8.33 26.14 28.01
CA ASP A 168 7.20 25.79 28.88
C ASP A 168 7.59 24.76 29.96
N LYS A 169 8.69 24.01 29.75
CA LYS A 169 9.20 23.01 30.71
C LYS A 169 10.15 23.58 31.78
N ARG A 170 10.41 24.89 31.77
CA ARG A 170 11.23 25.58 32.78
C ARG A 170 10.42 26.40 33.78
N LYS A 171 9.10 26.26 33.77
CA LYS A 171 8.17 26.98 34.68
C LYS A 171 7.28 26.09 35.55
N PHE A 172 7.53 24.77 35.58
CA PHE A 172 6.92 23.85 36.52
C PHE A 172 7.96 22.85 37.01
#